data_AF-A0A1C6FW31-F1
#
_entry.id   AF-A0A1C6FW31-F1
#
_cell.length_a   1.000
_cell.length_b   1.000
_cell.length_c   1.000
_cell.angle_alpha   90.00
_cell.angle_beta   90.00
_cell.angle_gamma   90.00
#
_symmetry.space_group_name_H-M   'P 1'
#
loop_
_entity.id
_entity.type
_entity.pdbx_description
1 polymer ?
#
loop_
_entity_poly.entity_id
_entity_poly.type
_entity_poly.pdbx_seq_one_letter_code
_entity_poly.pdbx_strand_id
1 'polypeptide(L)'
;MRTDSIRFAVKDGRCLHELPLGRTLSTFIDFDFAPFRERCIEAGRDGRKRGELSPSMEDMARTELAKCHPYVRACLGNEYSQAVIDCIIDCICFSENISAEGLWFRCISPVTDYEKAIFDRLCAYRTGRASNQWVNVLRIREYAMTKAEFIYRTGGDRHVKREYFDLAFGVAADNVGCGNELSGSFRICSPAELAVQTQLMGRTAKSIAGRLSFMLDSAEHISPRLVNESTCDKVAMDIFSYLRDMPPPEENELGFAADELSMLPDNIYFPDSFKGAVDMELYAMEREDVPFKL
;
A
#
# COMPACT_ATOMS: atom_id res chain seq x y z
N MET A 1 22.38 15.72 -8.50
CA MET A 1 22.81 14.98 -7.30
C MET A 1 22.13 13.63 -7.36
N ARG A 2 22.87 12.54 -7.18
CA ARG A 2 22.26 11.21 -7.12
C ARG A 2 21.42 11.12 -5.84
N THR A 3 20.18 10.66 -5.95
CA THR A 3 19.32 10.52 -4.76
C THR A 3 19.40 9.08 -4.24
N ASP A 4 19.85 8.89 -3.01
CA ASP A 4 19.97 7.54 -2.40
C ASP A 4 18.64 7.03 -1.81
N SER A 5 17.64 7.89 -1.68
CA SER A 5 16.30 7.53 -1.21
C SER A 5 15.20 8.38 -1.86
N ILE A 6 14.01 7.81 -2.00
CA ILE A 6 12.82 8.55 -2.44
C ILE A 6 11.81 8.69 -1.30
N ARG A 7 10.95 9.69 -1.41
CA ARG A 7 9.81 9.88 -0.49
C ARG A 7 8.55 9.34 -1.13
N PHE A 8 7.81 8.53 -0.39
CA PHE A 8 6.52 8.03 -0.84
C PHE A 8 5.43 8.24 0.21
N ALA A 9 4.19 8.32 -0.26
CA ALA A 9 2.99 8.32 0.57
C ALA A 9 2.15 7.08 0.26
N VAL A 10 1.39 6.62 1.23
CA VAL A 10 0.43 5.52 1.05
C VAL A 10 -0.99 6.04 1.17
N LYS A 11 -1.92 5.33 0.55
CA LYS A 11 -3.35 5.62 0.68
C LYS A 11 -3.77 5.61 2.16
N ASP A 12 -4.51 6.64 2.55
CA ASP A 12 -4.94 6.89 3.94
C ASP A 12 -3.79 7.07 4.95
N GLY A 13 -2.55 7.20 4.48
CA GLY A 13 -1.36 7.45 5.27
C GLY A 13 -1.24 8.93 5.65
N ARG A 14 -0.78 9.19 6.88
CA ARG A 14 -0.70 10.55 7.45
C ARG A 14 0.70 11.16 7.43
N CYS A 15 1.67 10.49 6.82
CA CYS A 15 3.04 10.98 6.76
C CYS A 15 3.74 10.48 5.50
N LEU A 16 4.87 11.10 5.19
CA LEU A 16 5.78 10.61 4.18
C LEU A 16 6.70 9.54 4.76
N HIS A 17 6.91 8.52 3.95
CA HIS A 17 7.82 7.43 4.23
C HIS A 17 9.05 7.57 3.33
N GLU A 18 10.17 7.05 3.81
CA GLU A 18 11.42 7.03 3.07
C GLU A 18 11.68 5.63 2.54
N LEU A 19 12.13 5.56 1.30
CA LEU A 19 12.51 4.32 0.63
C LEU A 19 13.95 4.45 0.11
N PRO A 20 14.94 3.89 0.83
CA PRO A 20 16.32 3.80 0.36
C PRO A 20 16.40 2.92 -0.89
N LEU A 21 16.87 3.48 -2.00
CA LEU A 21 16.88 2.80 -3.29
C LEU A 21 17.89 1.65 -3.32
N GLY A 22 17.48 0.49 -3.84
CA GLY A 22 18.30 -0.72 -3.99
C GLY A 22 18.47 -1.49 -2.69
N ARG A 23 18.80 -0.80 -1.58
CA ARG A 23 18.90 -1.45 -0.27
C ARG A 23 17.56 -2.05 0.17
N THR A 24 16.46 -1.34 -0.10
CA THR A 24 15.12 -1.82 0.25
C THR A 24 14.79 -3.08 -0.53
N LEU A 25 14.95 -3.04 -1.86
CA LEU A 25 14.73 -4.19 -2.73
C LEU A 25 15.57 -5.41 -2.32
N SER A 26 16.88 -5.25 -2.11
CA SER A 26 17.75 -6.35 -1.65
C SER A 26 17.28 -6.92 -0.32
N THR A 27 17.00 -6.04 0.66
CA THR A 27 16.56 -6.47 2.00
C THR A 27 15.27 -7.27 1.92
N PHE A 28 14.33 -6.86 1.05
CA PHE A 28 13.05 -7.54 0.89
C PHE A 28 13.20 -8.90 0.18
N ILE A 29 14.02 -8.99 -0.87
CA ILE A 29 14.32 -10.24 -1.58
C ILE A 29 14.99 -11.26 -0.63
N ASP A 30 15.88 -10.80 0.25
CA ASP A 30 16.59 -11.69 1.18
C ASP A 30 15.89 -11.83 2.55
N PHE A 31 14.72 -11.24 2.73
CA PHE A 31 14.07 -11.18 4.04
C PHE A 31 13.68 -12.58 4.53
N ASP A 32 14.10 -12.90 5.76
CA ASP A 32 13.68 -14.12 6.45
C ASP A 32 12.34 -13.89 7.15
N PHE A 33 11.30 -14.56 6.65
CA PHE A 33 9.96 -14.52 7.25
C PHE A 33 9.73 -15.57 8.33
N ALA A 34 10.69 -16.43 8.64
CA ALA A 34 10.53 -17.44 9.69
C ALA A 34 10.13 -16.82 11.05
N PRO A 35 10.75 -15.72 11.53
CA PRO A 35 10.35 -15.09 12.79
C PRO A 35 8.88 -14.64 12.80
N PHE A 36 8.40 -14.03 11.71
CA PHE A 36 7.00 -13.62 11.59
C PHE A 36 6.06 -14.83 11.67
N ARG A 37 6.38 -15.89 10.91
CA ARG A 37 5.56 -17.11 10.86
C ARG A 37 5.54 -17.83 12.20
N GLU A 38 6.68 -17.93 12.88
CA GLU A 38 6.78 -18.52 14.22
C GLU A 38 5.90 -17.78 15.23
N ARG A 39 5.92 -16.44 15.22
CA ARG A 39 5.03 -15.61 16.06
C ARG A 39 3.56 -15.83 15.75
N CYS A 40 3.19 -15.97 14.47
CA CYS A 40 1.82 -16.29 14.07
C CYS A 40 1.39 -17.68 14.56
N ILE A 41 2.27 -18.69 14.45
CA ILE A 41 2.01 -20.05 14.97
C ILE A 41 1.83 -20.01 16.49
N GLU A 42 2.67 -19.27 17.21
CA GLU A 42 2.58 -19.09 18.66
C GLU A 42 1.24 -18.43 19.04
N ALA A 43 0.89 -17.33 18.39
CA ALA A 43 -0.36 -16.61 18.60
C ALA A 43 -1.60 -17.47 18.27
N GLY A 44 -1.57 -18.24 17.18
CA GLY A 44 -2.66 -19.15 16.82
C GLY A 44 -2.83 -20.30 17.81
N ARG A 45 -1.73 -20.85 18.34
CA ARG A 45 -1.77 -21.90 19.37
C ARG A 45 -2.31 -21.37 20.70
N ASP A 46 -1.86 -20.18 21.12
CA ASP A 46 -2.38 -19.52 22.32
C ASP A 46 -3.87 -19.18 22.17
N GLY A 47 -4.23 -18.57 21.03
CA GLY A 47 -5.61 -18.18 20.77
C GLY A 47 -6.58 -19.35 20.68
N ARG A 48 -6.16 -20.48 20.11
CA ARG A 48 -6.95 -21.72 20.14
C ARG A 48 -7.16 -22.26 21.56
N LYS A 49 -6.21 -22.08 22.48
CA LYS A 49 -6.33 -22.53 23.88
C LYS A 49 -7.20 -21.60 24.72
N ARG A 50 -7.07 -20.28 24.51
CA ARG A 50 -7.76 -19.25 25.28
C ARG A 50 -9.15 -18.90 24.74
N GLY A 51 -9.39 -19.16 23.46
CA GLY A 51 -10.61 -18.78 22.75
C GLY A 51 -10.58 -17.35 22.16
N GLU A 52 -9.47 -16.62 22.26
CA GLU A 52 -9.32 -15.25 21.75
C GLU A 52 -7.87 -15.00 21.28
N LEU A 53 -7.66 -14.17 20.26
CA LEU A 53 -6.31 -13.73 19.87
C LEU A 53 -5.78 -12.67 20.85
N SER A 54 -4.54 -12.85 21.31
CA SER A 54 -3.88 -11.89 22.20
C SER A 54 -3.38 -10.67 21.41
N PRO A 55 -3.86 -9.44 21.70
CA PRO A 55 -3.43 -8.24 20.98
C PRO A 55 -1.92 -8.01 21.05
N SER A 56 -1.30 -8.32 22.19
CA SER A 56 0.15 -8.21 22.38
C SER A 56 0.93 -9.14 21.44
N MET A 57 0.44 -10.37 21.23
CA MET A 57 1.10 -11.32 20.32
C MET A 57 0.90 -10.91 18.86
N GLU A 58 -0.28 -10.36 18.53
CA GLU A 58 -0.52 -9.78 17.20
C GLU A 58 0.41 -8.59 16.94
N ASP A 59 0.61 -7.70 17.92
CA ASP A 59 1.54 -6.57 17.80
C ASP A 59 2.99 -7.01 17.61
N MET A 60 3.42 -8.05 18.34
CA MET A 60 4.74 -8.64 18.17
C MET A 60 4.92 -9.23 16.76
N ALA A 61 3.93 -9.98 16.25
CA ALA A 61 3.96 -10.52 14.90
C ALA A 61 3.97 -9.40 13.84
N ARG A 62 3.12 -8.38 13.99
CA ARG A 62 3.10 -7.21 13.09
C ARG A 62 4.45 -6.48 13.07
N THR A 63 5.12 -6.38 14.21
CA THR A 63 6.46 -5.79 14.31
C THR A 63 7.51 -6.56 13.52
N GLU A 64 7.44 -7.90 13.47
CA GLU A 64 8.31 -8.70 12.61
C GLU A 64 8.01 -8.48 11.13
N LEU A 65 6.73 -8.45 10.74
CA LEU A 65 6.33 -8.19 9.36
C LEU A 65 6.75 -6.77 8.89
N ALA A 66 6.70 -5.77 9.78
CA ALA A 66 7.09 -4.38 9.51
C ALA A 66 8.53 -4.22 9.00
N LYS A 67 9.38 -5.22 9.24
CA LYS A 67 10.80 -5.17 8.90
C LYS A 67 11.06 -5.53 7.43
N CYS A 68 10.14 -6.23 6.77
CA CYS A 68 10.37 -6.72 5.41
C CYS A 68 10.44 -5.59 4.36
N HIS A 69 9.61 -4.56 4.49
CA HIS A 69 9.55 -3.48 3.51
C HIS A 69 8.92 -2.19 4.10
N PRO A 70 9.43 -0.98 3.77
CA PRO A 70 8.84 0.30 4.19
C PRO A 70 7.35 0.46 3.84
N TYR A 71 6.94 0.03 2.64
CA TYR A 71 5.52 0.04 2.23
C TYR A 71 4.65 -0.83 3.17
N VAL A 72 5.08 -2.05 3.47
CA VAL A 72 4.34 -2.95 4.38
C VAL A 72 4.21 -2.31 5.76
N ARG A 73 5.29 -1.71 6.28
CA ARG A 73 5.27 -0.96 7.55
C ARG A 73 4.27 0.19 7.52
N ALA A 74 4.27 0.98 6.46
CA ALA A 74 3.35 2.10 6.29
C ALA A 74 1.88 1.64 6.25
N CYS A 75 1.64 0.45 5.72
CA CYS A 75 0.30 -0.13 5.54
C CYS A 75 -0.12 -1.13 6.64
N LEU A 76 0.58 -1.21 7.79
CA LEU A 76 0.21 -2.11 8.89
C LEU A 76 -1.14 -1.78 9.54
N GLY A 77 -1.51 -0.50 9.53
CA GLY A 77 -2.77 -0.03 10.12
C GLY A 77 -3.99 -0.25 9.23
N ASN A 78 -3.80 -0.59 7.94
CA ASN A 78 -4.86 -0.69 6.94
C ASN A 78 -4.79 -2.03 6.17
N GLU A 79 -4.09 -2.08 5.03
CA GLU A 79 -3.97 -3.22 4.11
C GLU A 79 -3.48 -4.47 4.84
N TYR A 80 -2.45 -4.35 5.69
CA TYR A 80 -1.84 -5.46 6.42
C TYR A 80 -2.36 -5.60 7.87
N SER A 81 -3.44 -4.91 8.22
CA SER A 81 -4.02 -4.95 9.59
C SER A 81 -4.41 -6.36 10.04
N GLN A 82 -4.77 -7.22 9.08
CA GLN A 82 -5.19 -8.61 9.30
C GLN A 82 -4.13 -9.63 8.86
N ALA A 83 -2.89 -9.21 8.57
CA ALA A 83 -1.85 -10.12 8.06
C ALA A 83 -1.48 -11.26 9.04
N VAL A 84 -1.65 -11.04 10.36
CA VAL A 84 -1.40 -12.07 11.38
C VAL A 84 -2.43 -13.20 11.27
N ILE A 85 -3.72 -12.87 11.23
CA ILE A 85 -4.78 -13.88 11.08
C ILE A 85 -4.70 -14.58 9.71
N ASP A 86 -4.28 -13.86 8.68
CA ASP A 86 -4.03 -14.40 7.34
C ASP A 86 -2.94 -15.49 7.36
N CYS A 87 -1.85 -15.23 8.09
CA CYS A 87 -0.76 -16.19 8.28
C CYS A 87 -1.17 -17.37 9.16
N ILE A 88 -1.98 -17.14 10.21
CA ILE A 88 -2.54 -18.21 11.05
C ILE A 88 -3.40 -19.16 10.20
N ILE A 89 -4.30 -18.62 9.38
CA ILE A 89 -5.15 -19.38 8.47
C ILE A 89 -4.28 -20.22 7.51
N ASP A 90 -3.28 -19.60 6.89
CA ASP A 90 -2.35 -20.29 5.99
C ASP A 90 -1.61 -21.44 6.69
N CYS A 91 -1.12 -21.20 7.91
CA CYS A 91 -0.44 -22.22 8.72
C CYS A 91 -1.37 -23.38 9.12
N ILE A 92 -2.63 -23.12 9.47
CA ILE A 92 -3.61 -24.17 9.78
C ILE A 92 -3.89 -25.01 8.54
N CYS A 93 -4.20 -24.36 7.42
CA CYS A 93 -4.46 -25.03 6.15
C CYS A 93 -3.29 -25.93 5.73
N PHE A 94 -2.06 -25.41 5.83
CA PHE A 94 -0.84 -26.15 5.52
C PHE A 94 -0.61 -27.34 6.48
N SER A 95 -0.71 -27.10 7.79
CA SER A 95 -0.39 -28.12 8.80
C SER A 95 -1.44 -29.24 8.90
N GLU A 96 -2.70 -28.91 8.67
CA GLU A 96 -3.81 -29.88 8.73
C GLU A 96 -4.17 -30.44 7.34
N ASN A 97 -3.47 -30.01 6.28
CA ASN A 97 -3.74 -30.39 4.89
C ASN A 97 -5.21 -30.20 4.48
N ILE A 98 -5.75 -29.02 4.82
CA ILE A 98 -7.13 -28.63 4.50
C ILE A 98 -7.13 -27.38 3.63
N SER A 99 -8.15 -27.24 2.78
CA SER A 99 -8.36 -26.01 2.03
C SER A 99 -8.93 -24.91 2.92
N ALA A 100 -8.79 -23.65 2.51
CA ALA A 100 -9.45 -22.52 3.16
C ALA A 100 -10.98 -22.69 3.23
N GLU A 101 -11.58 -23.37 2.23
CA GLU A 101 -12.99 -23.75 2.24
C GLU A 101 -13.30 -24.83 3.30
N GLY A 102 -12.44 -25.84 3.42
CA GLY A 102 -12.56 -26.85 4.49
C GLY A 102 -12.47 -26.23 5.88
N LEU A 103 -11.53 -25.29 6.08
CA LEU A 103 -11.43 -24.54 7.33
C LEU A 103 -12.66 -23.66 7.58
N TRP A 104 -13.20 -23.03 6.53
CA TRP A 104 -14.42 -22.23 6.63
C TRP A 104 -15.63 -23.05 7.09
N PHE A 105 -15.83 -24.25 6.53
CA PHE A 105 -16.89 -25.16 6.98
C PHE A 105 -16.74 -25.56 8.43
N ARG A 106 -15.51 -25.82 8.88
CA ARG A 106 -15.23 -26.16 10.28
C ARG A 106 -15.54 -25.01 11.24
N CYS A 107 -15.40 -23.76 10.81
CA CYS A 107 -15.64 -22.57 11.62
C CYS A 107 -17.03 -21.94 11.39
N ILE A 108 -17.96 -22.61 10.67
CA ILE A 108 -19.27 -22.04 10.29
C ILE A 108 -20.20 -21.71 11.47
N SER A 109 -19.95 -22.33 12.62
CA SER A 109 -20.65 -22.05 13.88
C SER A 109 -19.60 -21.80 14.96
N PRO A 110 -18.94 -20.62 14.95
CA PRO A 110 -17.84 -20.35 15.84
C PRO A 110 -18.31 -20.29 17.28
N VAL A 111 -17.60 -20.99 18.18
CA VAL A 111 -17.90 -21.04 19.62
C VAL A 111 -17.05 -20.02 20.38
N THR A 112 -15.89 -19.66 19.83
CA THR A 112 -14.92 -18.74 20.44
C THR A 112 -14.68 -17.52 19.57
N ASP A 113 -14.20 -16.42 20.16
CA ASP A 113 -13.82 -15.21 19.42
C ASP A 113 -12.67 -15.48 18.43
N TYR A 114 -11.77 -16.41 18.78
CA TYR A 114 -10.73 -16.91 17.89
C TYR A 114 -11.31 -17.57 16.62
N GLU A 115 -12.25 -18.50 16.78
CA GLU A 115 -12.91 -19.16 15.65
C GLU A 115 -13.74 -18.16 14.83
N LYS A 116 -14.39 -17.21 15.50
CA LYS A 116 -15.15 -16.14 14.87
C LYS A 116 -14.23 -15.26 14.00
N ALA A 117 -13.07 -14.86 14.51
CA ALA A 117 -12.11 -14.07 13.75
C ALA A 117 -11.65 -14.82 12.48
N ILE A 118 -11.35 -16.13 12.58
CA ILE A 118 -11.00 -16.97 11.43
C ILE A 118 -12.15 -17.04 10.43
N PHE A 119 -13.37 -17.31 10.91
CA PHE A 119 -14.56 -17.43 10.09
C PHE A 119 -14.87 -16.13 9.34
N ASP A 120 -14.86 -14.99 10.04
CA ASP A 120 -15.12 -13.67 9.47
C ASP A 120 -14.08 -13.34 8.40
N ARG A 121 -12.81 -13.68 8.65
CA ARG A 121 -11.74 -13.47 7.68
C ARG A 121 -11.88 -14.34 6.43
N LEU A 122 -12.23 -15.62 6.59
CA LEU A 122 -12.52 -16.53 5.48
C LEU A 122 -13.76 -16.08 4.68
N CYS A 123 -14.79 -15.54 5.33
CA CYS A 123 -15.93 -14.92 4.65
C CYS A 123 -15.51 -13.70 3.82
N ALA A 124 -14.58 -12.88 4.31
CA ALA A 124 -14.03 -11.76 3.55
C ALA A 124 -13.29 -12.23 2.29
N TYR A 125 -12.57 -13.36 2.34
CA TYR A 125 -11.97 -13.98 1.15
C TYR A 125 -13.01 -14.43 0.14
N ARG A 126 -14.01 -15.20 0.60
CA ARG A 126 -15.07 -15.75 -0.27
C ARG A 126 -15.89 -14.67 -0.95
N THR A 127 -16.10 -13.54 -0.28
CA THR A 127 -16.87 -12.42 -0.82
C THR A 127 -16.04 -11.43 -1.63
N GLY A 128 -14.74 -11.71 -1.85
CA GLY A 128 -13.84 -10.83 -2.59
C GLY A 128 -13.55 -9.49 -1.90
N ARG A 129 -13.95 -9.32 -0.63
CA ARG A 129 -13.69 -8.09 0.15
C ARG A 129 -12.27 -8.02 0.69
N ALA A 130 -11.60 -9.17 0.78
CA ALA A 130 -10.21 -9.27 1.19
C ALA A 130 -9.52 -10.41 0.45
N SER A 131 -8.20 -10.35 0.42
CA SER A 131 -7.32 -11.46 0.05
C SER A 131 -6.40 -11.79 1.23
N ASN A 132 -5.79 -12.98 1.20
CA ASN A 132 -4.77 -13.34 2.18
C ASN A 132 -3.51 -12.49 1.94
N GLN A 133 -3.31 -11.46 2.78
CA GLN A 133 -2.23 -10.50 2.61
C GLN A 133 -0.87 -11.08 2.96
N TRP A 134 -0.83 -12.07 3.85
CA TRP A 134 0.39 -12.83 4.11
C TRP A 134 0.89 -13.53 2.84
N VAL A 135 0.01 -14.25 2.14
CA VAL A 135 0.33 -14.90 0.86
C VAL A 135 0.70 -13.87 -0.21
N ASN A 136 0.04 -12.71 -0.23
CA ASN A 136 0.40 -11.63 -1.16
C ASN A 136 1.82 -11.10 -0.93
N VAL A 137 2.26 -10.91 0.32
CA VAL A 137 3.64 -10.48 0.62
C VAL A 137 4.66 -11.46 0.04
N LEU A 138 4.42 -12.76 0.20
CA LEU A 138 5.30 -13.81 -0.36
C LEU A 138 5.33 -13.77 -1.90
N ARG A 139 4.17 -13.65 -2.55
CA ARG A 139 4.08 -13.54 -4.02
C ARG A 139 4.78 -12.28 -4.55
N ILE A 140 4.68 -11.17 -3.82
CA ILE A 140 5.34 -9.91 -4.21
C ILE A 140 6.86 -10.00 -4.02
N ARG A 141 7.34 -10.77 -3.03
CA ARG A 141 8.78 -11.09 -2.93
C ARG A 141 9.27 -11.90 -4.13
N GLU A 142 8.54 -12.93 -4.54
CA GLU A 142 8.86 -13.71 -5.73
C GLU A 142 8.85 -12.85 -7.00
N TYR A 143 7.87 -11.95 -7.12
CA TYR A 143 7.81 -10.96 -8.20
C TYR A 143 9.03 -10.04 -8.19
N ALA A 144 9.36 -9.45 -7.04
CA ALA A 144 10.49 -8.54 -6.88
C ALA A 144 11.82 -9.21 -7.27
N MET A 145 12.04 -10.44 -6.78
CA MET A 145 13.18 -11.25 -7.15
C MET A 145 13.23 -11.50 -8.66
N THR A 146 12.14 -12.02 -9.23
CA THR A 146 12.07 -12.37 -10.67
C THR A 146 12.31 -11.15 -11.57
N LYS A 147 11.70 -10.01 -11.25
CA LYS A 147 11.83 -8.79 -12.05
C LYS A 147 13.23 -8.17 -11.89
N ALA A 148 13.77 -8.13 -10.68
CA ALA A 148 15.14 -7.66 -10.45
C ALA A 148 16.16 -8.55 -11.18
N GLU A 149 15.99 -9.86 -11.11
CA GLU A 149 16.76 -10.85 -11.87
C GLU A 149 16.70 -10.64 -13.38
N PHE A 150 15.52 -10.34 -13.92
CA PHE A 150 15.35 -10.04 -15.33
C PHE A 150 16.13 -8.80 -15.76
N ILE A 151 16.09 -7.73 -14.95
CA ILE A 151 16.70 -6.43 -15.26
C ILE A 151 18.22 -6.47 -15.09
N TYR A 152 18.70 -6.97 -13.94
CA TYR A 152 20.08 -6.75 -13.49
C TYR A 152 21.04 -7.93 -13.70
N ARG A 153 20.55 -9.17 -13.91
CA ARG A 153 21.44 -10.35 -13.97
C ARG A 153 22.31 -10.39 -15.21
N THR A 154 21.77 -10.02 -16.36
CA THR A 154 22.47 -10.08 -17.66
C THR A 154 22.91 -8.69 -18.11
N GLY A 155 23.88 -8.59 -19.02
CA GLY A 155 24.23 -7.32 -19.66
C GLY A 155 23.09 -6.76 -20.53
N GLY A 156 23.19 -5.49 -20.94
CA GLY A 156 22.18 -4.81 -21.78
C GLY A 156 21.53 -3.62 -21.09
N ASP A 157 20.69 -2.90 -21.84
CA ASP A 157 20.00 -1.71 -21.35
C ASP A 157 18.93 -2.08 -20.32
N ARG A 158 19.07 -1.56 -19.09
CA ARG A 158 18.15 -1.81 -17.98
C ARG A 158 16.76 -1.25 -18.25
N HIS A 159 16.68 -0.10 -18.90
CA HIS A 159 15.41 0.54 -19.26
C HIS A 159 14.61 -0.38 -20.20
N VAL A 160 15.25 -0.82 -21.29
CA VAL A 160 14.61 -1.71 -22.27
C VAL A 160 14.14 -3.02 -21.64
N LYS A 161 14.91 -3.59 -20.71
CA LYS A 161 14.52 -4.81 -19.99
C LYS A 161 13.33 -4.60 -19.07
N ARG A 162 13.31 -3.50 -18.32
CA ARG A 162 12.17 -3.16 -17.45
C ARG A 162 10.90 -3.01 -18.28
N GLU A 163 10.95 -2.19 -19.33
CA GLU A 163 9.83 -1.98 -20.24
C GLU A 163 9.37 -3.29 -20.91
N TYR A 164 10.30 -4.15 -21.31
CA TYR A 164 9.96 -5.47 -21.86
C TYR A 164 9.23 -6.35 -20.84
N PHE A 165 9.71 -6.40 -19.59
CA PHE A 165 9.07 -7.17 -18.53
C PHE A 165 7.65 -6.66 -18.26
N ASP A 166 7.48 -5.33 -18.20
CA ASP A 166 6.18 -4.70 -17.96
C ASP A 166 5.22 -4.90 -19.13
N LEU A 167 5.72 -4.85 -20.37
CA LEU A 167 4.94 -5.22 -21.55
C LEU A 167 4.54 -6.69 -21.52
N ALA A 168 5.45 -7.61 -21.14
CA ALA A 168 5.14 -9.03 -21.03
C ALA A 168 4.06 -9.30 -19.96
N PHE A 169 4.14 -8.58 -18.82
CA PHE A 169 3.10 -8.61 -17.80
C PHE A 169 1.76 -8.08 -18.34
N GLY A 170 1.78 -6.94 -19.05
CA GLY A 170 0.58 -6.35 -19.65
C GLY A 170 -0.07 -7.25 -20.70
N VAL A 171 0.73 -7.88 -21.57
CA VAL A 171 0.25 -8.89 -22.53
C VAL A 171 -0.39 -10.07 -21.80
N ALA A 172 0.23 -10.57 -20.73
CA ALA A 172 -0.36 -11.64 -19.94
C ALA A 172 -1.69 -11.22 -19.28
N ALA A 173 -1.75 -10.02 -18.71
CA ALA A 173 -2.94 -9.45 -18.07
C ALA A 173 -4.10 -9.25 -19.06
N ASP A 174 -3.82 -8.75 -20.26
CA ASP A 174 -4.80 -8.60 -21.33
C ASP A 174 -5.36 -9.95 -21.79
N ASN A 175 -4.50 -10.96 -21.97
CA ASN A 175 -4.92 -12.30 -22.38
C ASN A 175 -5.79 -13.03 -21.35
N VAL A 176 -5.69 -12.69 -20.06
CA VAL A 176 -6.58 -13.23 -19.01
C VAL A 176 -7.81 -12.37 -18.76
N GLY A 177 -8.03 -11.32 -19.56
CA GLY A 177 -9.22 -10.46 -19.52
C GLY A 177 -9.18 -9.36 -18.46
N CYS A 178 -8.01 -9.06 -17.90
CA CYS A 178 -7.85 -8.00 -16.91
C CYS A 178 -7.46 -6.64 -17.52
N GLY A 179 -7.09 -6.61 -18.81
CA GLY A 179 -6.69 -5.40 -19.51
C GLY A 179 -5.59 -4.62 -18.78
N ASN A 180 -5.71 -3.29 -18.77
CA ASN A 180 -4.75 -2.39 -18.12
C ASN A 180 -4.97 -2.22 -16.61
N GLU A 181 -6.00 -2.81 -16.01
CA GLU A 181 -6.35 -2.60 -14.59
C GLU A 181 -5.31 -3.19 -13.63
N LEU A 182 -4.51 -4.17 -14.09
CA LEU A 182 -3.47 -4.82 -13.29
C LEU A 182 -2.09 -4.21 -13.44
N SER A 183 -1.93 -3.22 -14.32
CA SER A 183 -0.67 -2.49 -14.48
C SER A 183 -0.39 -1.76 -13.18
N GLY A 184 0.45 -2.37 -12.33
CA GLY A 184 0.83 -1.84 -11.02
C GLY A 184 1.34 -0.41 -11.14
N SER A 185 0.45 0.54 -10.95
CA SER A 185 0.73 1.95 -11.12
C SER A 185 1.24 2.52 -9.79
N PHE A 186 2.27 3.33 -9.93
CA PHE A 186 2.55 4.39 -8.99
C PHE A 186 2.41 5.68 -9.77
N ARG A 187 2.05 6.75 -9.07
CA ARG A 187 2.03 8.10 -9.62
C ARG A 187 3.06 8.95 -8.89
N ILE A 188 3.58 9.95 -9.61
CA ILE A 188 4.43 10.96 -9.01
C ILE A 188 3.55 12.19 -8.79
N CYS A 189 3.37 12.55 -7.54
CA CYS A 189 2.49 13.62 -7.09
C CYS A 189 3.31 14.81 -6.60
N SER A 190 2.71 16.00 -6.73
CA SER A 190 3.20 17.19 -6.05
C SER A 190 2.80 17.17 -4.57
N PRO A 191 3.52 17.88 -3.69
CA PRO A 191 3.14 18.01 -2.28
C PRO A 191 1.71 18.51 -2.05
N ALA A 192 1.23 19.42 -2.90
CA ALA A 192 -0.11 20.00 -2.79
C ALA A 192 -1.22 18.96 -2.99
N GLU A 193 -1.03 18.03 -3.92
CA GLU A 193 -2.00 16.95 -4.21
C GLU A 193 -2.18 15.99 -3.02
N LEU A 194 -1.16 15.85 -2.18
CA LEU A 194 -1.14 14.93 -1.04
C LEU A 194 -1.31 15.63 0.31
N ALA A 195 -1.31 16.98 0.33
CA ALA A 195 -1.20 17.78 1.54
C ALA A 195 -2.24 17.42 2.62
N VAL A 196 -3.49 17.15 2.22
CA VAL A 196 -4.57 16.79 3.16
C VAL A 196 -4.45 15.36 3.65
N GLN A 197 -4.06 14.42 2.78
CA GLN A 197 -3.91 13.01 3.12
C GLN A 197 -2.74 12.82 4.10
N THR A 198 -1.60 13.43 3.77
CA THR A 198 -0.31 13.23 4.45
C THR A 198 0.02 14.29 5.50
N GLN A 199 -0.91 15.24 5.74
CA GLN A 199 -0.77 16.35 6.69
C GLN A 199 0.46 17.24 6.48
N LEU A 200 1.05 17.25 5.27
CA LEU A 200 2.32 17.93 5.00
C LEU A 200 2.24 19.45 5.10
N MET A 201 1.13 20.03 4.66
CA MET A 201 0.91 21.47 4.65
C MET A 201 -0.21 21.83 5.62
N GLY A 202 -0.11 21.32 6.85
CA GLY A 202 -1.21 21.36 7.82
C GLY A 202 -1.67 22.77 8.18
N ARG A 203 -0.79 23.80 8.13
CA ARG A 203 -1.19 25.18 8.38
C ARG A 203 -1.87 25.78 7.15
N THR A 204 -1.25 25.65 5.99
CA THR A 204 -1.80 26.16 4.72
C THR A 204 -3.15 25.51 4.41
N ALA A 205 -3.27 24.18 4.53
CA ALA A 205 -4.52 23.46 4.32
C ALA A 205 -5.64 23.89 5.29
N LYS A 206 -5.31 24.19 6.55
CA LYS A 206 -6.29 24.71 7.53
C LYS A 206 -6.75 26.13 7.20
N SER A 207 -5.84 27.02 6.77
CA SER A 207 -6.23 28.36 6.31
C SER A 207 -7.18 28.27 5.10
N ILE A 208 -6.84 27.45 4.09
CA ILE A 208 -7.68 27.23 2.91
C ILE A 208 -9.05 26.66 3.32
N ALA A 209 -9.09 25.65 4.19
CA ALA A 209 -10.35 25.09 4.70
C ALA A 209 -11.20 26.14 5.44
N GLY A 210 -10.58 27.04 6.21
CA GLY A 210 -11.26 28.16 6.86
C GLY A 210 -11.92 29.10 5.85
N ARG A 211 -11.24 29.42 4.75
CA ARG A 211 -11.76 30.25 3.65
C ARG A 211 -12.93 29.59 2.91
N LEU A 212 -12.94 28.26 2.87
CA LEU A 212 -13.98 27.45 2.21
C LEU A 212 -15.15 27.09 3.12
N SER A 213 -15.03 27.30 4.44
CA SER A 213 -15.96 26.79 5.47
C SER A 213 -17.43 27.04 5.14
N PHE A 214 -17.81 28.28 4.84
CA PHE A 214 -19.20 28.64 4.55
C PHE A 214 -19.81 27.84 3.38
N MET A 215 -19.04 27.58 2.33
CA MET A 215 -19.52 26.81 1.19
C MET A 215 -19.55 25.32 1.48
N LEU A 216 -18.52 24.82 2.19
CA LEU A 216 -18.42 23.41 2.57
C LEU A 216 -19.51 22.99 3.56
N ASP A 217 -19.97 23.89 4.43
CA ASP A 217 -21.06 23.63 5.38
C ASP A 217 -22.39 23.30 4.67
N SER A 218 -22.56 23.80 3.44
CA SER A 218 -23.74 23.54 2.60
C SER A 218 -23.53 22.45 1.54
N ALA A 219 -22.31 21.89 1.46
CA ALA A 219 -21.95 20.93 0.43
C ALA A 219 -22.60 19.56 0.66
N GLU A 220 -23.13 18.96 -0.39
CA GLU A 220 -23.57 17.56 -0.34
C GLU A 220 -22.36 16.63 -0.17
N HIS A 221 -22.47 15.66 0.74
CA HIS A 221 -21.44 14.67 0.92
C HIS A 221 -21.41 13.71 -0.27
N ILE A 222 -20.36 13.80 -1.09
CA ILE A 222 -20.11 12.89 -2.19
C ILE A 222 -19.43 11.63 -1.65
N SER A 223 -20.01 10.45 -1.88
CA SER A 223 -19.38 9.18 -1.50
C SER A 223 -18.28 8.83 -2.51
N PRO A 224 -17.04 8.54 -2.08
CA PRO A 224 -15.96 8.14 -2.98
C PRO A 224 -16.30 6.90 -3.83
N ARG A 225 -17.21 6.04 -3.36
CA ARG A 225 -17.65 4.83 -4.08
C ARG A 225 -18.52 5.12 -5.30
N LEU A 226 -19.07 6.34 -5.40
CA LEU A 226 -19.90 6.78 -6.52
C LEU A 226 -19.08 7.49 -7.61
N VAL A 227 -17.79 7.70 -7.36
CA VAL A 227 -16.85 8.29 -8.32
C VAL A 227 -16.28 7.17 -9.20
N ASN A 228 -16.51 7.27 -10.49
CA ASN A 228 -15.97 6.39 -11.52
C ASN A 228 -15.58 7.21 -12.76
N GLU A 229 -15.05 6.57 -13.81
CA GLU A 229 -14.59 7.26 -15.02
C GLU A 229 -15.66 8.13 -15.70
N SER A 230 -16.94 7.76 -15.59
CA SER A 230 -18.04 8.53 -16.19
C SER A 230 -18.54 9.68 -15.30
N THR A 231 -18.25 9.66 -14.00
CA THR A 231 -18.71 10.65 -13.03
C THR A 231 -17.61 11.55 -12.49
N CYS A 232 -16.34 11.22 -12.74
CA CYS A 232 -15.19 11.93 -12.18
C CYS A 232 -15.18 13.41 -12.58
N ASP A 233 -15.43 13.73 -13.85
CA ASP A 233 -15.46 15.12 -14.33
C ASP A 233 -16.61 15.91 -13.71
N LYS A 234 -17.79 15.29 -13.60
CA LYS A 234 -18.93 15.91 -12.93
C LYS A 234 -18.57 16.24 -11.47
N VAL A 235 -18.07 15.26 -10.73
CA VAL A 235 -17.67 15.43 -9.32
C VAL A 235 -16.56 16.48 -9.19
N ALA A 236 -15.60 16.50 -10.11
CA ALA A 236 -14.55 17.52 -10.13
C ALA A 236 -15.11 18.92 -10.36
N MET A 237 -16.09 19.08 -11.26
CA MET A 237 -16.75 20.36 -11.50
C MET A 237 -17.66 20.78 -10.34
N ASP A 238 -18.31 19.82 -9.67
CA ASP A 238 -19.07 20.07 -8.45
C ASP A 238 -18.13 20.60 -7.34
N ILE A 239 -16.93 20.01 -7.17
CA ILE A 239 -15.91 20.51 -6.25
C ILE A 239 -15.39 21.89 -6.66
N PHE A 240 -15.10 22.08 -7.95
CA PHE A 240 -14.64 23.36 -8.48
C PHE A 240 -15.67 24.48 -8.27
N SER A 241 -16.96 24.17 -8.23
CA SER A 241 -18.00 25.17 -7.95
C SER A 241 -17.79 25.88 -6.61
N TYR A 242 -17.20 25.19 -5.61
CA TYR A 242 -16.79 25.77 -4.34
C TYR A 242 -15.48 26.56 -4.44
N LEU A 243 -14.69 26.42 -5.49
CA LEU A 243 -13.45 27.19 -5.67
C LEU A 243 -13.64 28.40 -6.58
N ARG A 244 -14.70 28.40 -7.41
CA ARG A 244 -14.90 29.33 -8.54
C ARG A 244 -14.74 30.80 -8.14
N ASP A 245 -15.33 31.17 -7.01
CA ASP A 245 -15.42 32.57 -6.56
C ASP A 245 -14.38 32.87 -5.45
N MET A 246 -13.40 31.99 -5.24
CA MET A 246 -12.34 32.19 -4.24
C MET A 246 -11.36 33.29 -4.70
N PRO A 247 -11.13 34.34 -3.89
CA PRO A 247 -10.14 35.36 -4.23
C PRO A 247 -8.71 34.78 -4.20
N PRO A 248 -7.73 35.41 -4.88
CA PRO A 248 -6.33 35.06 -4.69
C PRO A 248 -5.92 35.12 -3.22
N PRO A 249 -5.02 34.23 -2.75
CA PRO A 249 -4.49 34.29 -1.39
C PRO A 249 -3.73 35.59 -1.12
N GLU A 250 -3.72 36.02 0.14
CA GLU A 250 -2.91 37.15 0.61
C GLU A 250 -1.40 36.82 0.58
N GLU A 251 -0.53 37.84 0.53
CA GLU A 251 0.93 37.63 0.47
C GLU A 251 1.50 36.87 1.67
N ASN A 252 0.92 37.07 2.86
CA ASN A 252 1.27 36.32 4.07
C ASN A 252 0.95 34.82 3.95
N GLU A 253 -0.21 34.45 3.39
CA GLU A 253 -0.64 33.07 3.14
C GLU A 253 0.28 32.41 2.11
N LEU A 254 0.64 33.14 1.05
CA LEU A 254 1.61 32.68 0.06
C LEU A 254 3.00 32.48 0.66
N GLY A 255 3.43 33.36 1.58
CA GLY A 255 4.69 33.20 2.32
C GLY A 255 4.71 31.91 3.15
N PHE A 256 3.64 31.63 3.91
CA PHE A 256 3.54 30.40 4.69
C PHE A 256 3.52 29.14 3.81
N ALA A 257 2.80 29.18 2.69
CA ALA A 257 2.75 28.08 1.75
C ALA A 257 4.12 27.83 1.11
N ALA A 258 4.85 28.89 0.74
CA ALA A 258 6.20 28.80 0.20
C ALA A 258 7.18 28.19 1.20
N ASP A 259 7.13 28.61 2.47
CA ASP A 259 7.94 28.05 3.53
C ASP A 259 7.67 26.53 3.72
N GLU A 260 6.40 26.12 3.79
CA GLU A 260 6.02 24.70 3.91
C GLU A 260 6.46 23.88 2.69
N LEU A 261 6.28 24.41 1.46
CA LEU A 261 6.70 23.73 0.23
C LEU A 261 8.22 23.58 0.12
N SER A 262 8.99 24.57 0.59
CA SER A 262 10.45 24.54 0.53
C SER A 262 11.08 23.38 1.34
N MET A 263 10.33 22.83 2.30
CA MET A 263 10.76 21.72 3.15
C MET A 263 10.39 20.35 2.59
N LEU A 264 9.65 20.31 1.47
CA LEU A 264 9.11 19.09 0.88
C LEU A 264 9.85 18.75 -0.42
N PRO A 265 9.95 17.45 -0.77
CA PRO A 265 10.51 17.06 -2.06
C PRO A 265 9.58 17.47 -3.19
N ASP A 266 10.15 17.85 -4.34
CA ASP A 266 9.38 18.22 -5.54
C ASP A 266 8.50 17.05 -6.05
N ASN A 267 9.02 15.82 -5.90
CA ASN A 267 8.37 14.60 -6.37
C ASN A 267 8.11 13.68 -5.18
N ILE A 268 6.84 13.41 -4.90
CA ILE A 268 6.41 12.40 -3.94
C ILE A 268 5.82 11.24 -4.71
N TYR A 269 6.34 10.03 -4.47
CA TYR A 269 5.81 8.85 -5.12
C TYR A 269 4.59 8.31 -4.36
N PHE A 270 3.59 7.83 -5.09
CA PHE A 270 2.36 7.30 -4.52
C PHE A 270 2.05 5.95 -5.20
N PRO A 271 2.52 4.82 -4.64
CA PRO A 271 2.21 3.50 -5.15
C PRO A 271 0.78 3.09 -4.79
N ASP A 272 0.05 2.56 -5.77
CA ASP A 272 -1.35 2.12 -5.57
C ASP A 272 -1.44 0.73 -4.93
N SER A 273 -0.33 -0.01 -4.85
CA SER A 273 -0.23 -1.34 -4.26
C SER A 273 1.21 -1.66 -3.85
N PHE A 274 1.42 -2.77 -3.12
CA PHE A 274 2.78 -3.22 -2.80
C PHE A 274 3.58 -3.65 -4.04
N LYS A 275 2.94 -4.24 -5.06
CA LYS A 275 3.58 -4.43 -6.38
C LYS A 275 4.03 -3.09 -6.96
N GLY A 276 3.15 -2.09 -6.93
CA GLY A 276 3.45 -0.73 -7.39
C GLY A 276 4.61 -0.09 -6.64
N ALA A 277 4.78 -0.35 -5.34
CA ALA A 277 5.92 0.12 -4.57
C ALA A 277 7.25 -0.54 -5.01
N VAL A 278 7.24 -1.83 -5.38
CA VAL A 278 8.43 -2.50 -5.96
C VAL A 278 8.76 -1.92 -7.33
N ASP A 279 7.74 -1.73 -8.20
CA ASP A 279 7.93 -1.14 -9.52
C ASP A 279 8.42 0.31 -9.45
N MET A 280 7.91 1.07 -8.49
CA MET A 280 8.34 2.43 -8.16
C MET A 280 9.81 2.48 -7.74
N GLU A 281 10.27 1.58 -6.87
CA GLU A 281 11.68 1.51 -6.47
C GLU A 281 12.56 1.18 -7.68
N LEU A 282 12.20 0.18 -8.49
CA LEU A 282 12.93 -0.20 -9.70
C LEU A 282 13.01 0.96 -10.72
N TYR A 283 11.90 1.69 -10.90
CA TYR A 283 11.85 2.86 -11.75
C TYR A 283 12.78 3.97 -11.27
N ALA A 284 12.74 4.28 -9.97
CA ALA A 284 13.58 5.30 -9.38
C ALA A 284 15.07 4.91 -9.41
N MET A 285 15.39 3.64 -9.16
CA MET A 285 16.76 3.12 -9.27
C MET A 285 17.32 3.27 -10.68
N GLU A 286 16.53 3.00 -11.72
CA GLU A 286 16.95 3.21 -13.10
C GLU A 286 17.23 4.68 -13.40
N ARG A 287 16.29 5.56 -13.03
CA ARG A 287 16.39 7.01 -13.26
C ARG A 287 17.61 7.64 -12.57
N GLU A 288 17.91 7.19 -11.36
CA GLU A 288 19.03 7.68 -10.54
C GLU A 288 20.33 6.86 -10.78
N ASP A 289 20.33 5.97 -11.78
CA ASP A 289 21.43 5.08 -12.16
C ASP A 289 21.99 4.26 -10.98
N VAL A 290 21.16 3.87 -10.00
CA VAL A 290 21.59 3.17 -8.79
C VAL A 290 22.16 1.80 -9.16
N PRO A 291 23.38 1.43 -8.68
CA PRO A 291 23.92 0.12 -8.90
C PRO A 291 23.15 -0.88 -8.04
N PHE A 292 22.80 -2.01 -8.62
CA PHE A 292 22.14 -3.09 -7.91
C PHE A 292 22.83 -4.40 -8.23
N LYS A 293 23.06 -5.19 -7.19
CA LYS A 293 23.65 -6.52 -7.30
C LYS A 293 22.74 -7.48 -6.56
N LEU A 294 22.32 -8.51 -7.29
CA LEU A 294 21.62 -9.67 -6.76
C LEU A 294 22.58 -10.57 -5.98
#